data_AF-A0A914ABP1-F1
#
_entry.id   AF-A0A914ABP1-F1
#
_cell.length_a   1.000
_cell.length_b   1.000
_cell.length_c   1.000
_cell.angle_alpha   90.00
_cell.angle_beta   90.00
_cell.angle_gamma   90.00
#
_symmetry.space_group_name_H-M   'P 1'
#
loop_
_entity.id
_entity.type
_entity.pdbx_description
1 polymer ?
#
loop_
_entity_poly.entity_id
_entity_poly.type
_entity_poly.pdbx_seq_one_letter_code
_entity_poly.pdbx_strand_id
1 'polypeptide(L)'
;MPPFARTALLVTFIVILLIARLRRTQAMYCEIGQEPDPACQNRYRWVIPVKDPCQCTEVRVGSLNTRAPCRPFDIKYYDTFLHSSNQTEIRKWLNCSEPPTPCANGTEQNPATSCSEILEVCEQPPSGVYHLLGAGNKQYPVYCEMPGGWARFGKGNMQSVWNYTDEDEAEINLAIISDDEIEAIKTLSFSDFMIRTDVTFSVQADDSTNPSTVHALYLPSLQTVSINIPMDTNNDNTELRFNEEGDRVMCLSSSNTNRNLCGRNGLPRKNEATDRLVVTNVYFGPRANGASGYNLQWRCNSYTWDGSFYYLLAK
;
A
#
# COMPACT_ATOMS: atom_id res chain seq x y z
N MET A 1 -10.81 -19.39 29.05
CA MET A 1 -10.39 -19.36 27.63
C MET A 1 -9.85 -20.73 27.26
N PRO A 2 -10.33 -21.37 26.18
CA PRO A 2 -9.98 -22.75 25.87
C PRO A 2 -8.55 -22.82 25.31
N PRO A 3 -7.75 -23.85 25.67
CA PRO A 3 -6.37 -24.02 25.24
C PRO A 3 -6.20 -24.27 23.72
N PHE A 4 -7.30 -24.44 22.97
CA PHE A 4 -7.28 -24.74 21.55
C PHE A 4 -7.03 -23.53 20.63
N ALA A 5 -7.19 -22.29 21.10
CA ALA A 5 -7.02 -21.10 20.26
C ALA A 5 -5.54 -20.72 20.05
N ARG A 6 -4.64 -21.12 20.97
CA ARG A 6 -3.20 -20.76 20.89
C ARG A 6 -2.43 -21.61 19.87
N THR A 7 -2.86 -22.84 19.63
CA THR A 7 -2.22 -23.74 18.65
C THR A 7 -2.58 -23.38 17.21
N ALA A 8 -3.80 -22.92 16.94
CA ALA A 8 -4.21 -22.50 15.60
C ALA A 8 -3.40 -21.28 15.11
N LEU A 9 -3.18 -20.27 15.97
CA LEU A 9 -2.47 -19.05 15.60
C LEU A 9 -0.99 -19.28 15.28
N LEU A 10 -0.36 -20.22 15.98
CA LEU A 10 1.05 -20.58 15.78
C LEU A 10 1.26 -21.29 14.43
N VAL A 11 0.32 -22.15 14.02
CA VAL A 11 0.38 -22.85 12.74
C VAL A 11 0.20 -21.87 11.57
N THR A 12 -0.71 -20.91 11.67
CA THR A 12 -0.91 -19.90 10.62
C THR A 12 0.32 -19.00 10.44
N PHE A 13 0.98 -18.62 11.53
CA PHE A 13 2.20 -17.79 11.48
C PHE A 13 3.38 -18.54 10.86
N ILE A 14 3.53 -19.84 11.15
CA ILE A 14 4.54 -20.71 10.54
C ILE A 14 4.28 -20.87 9.03
N VAL A 15 3.02 -21.04 8.63
CA VAL A 15 2.64 -21.14 7.20
C VAL A 15 2.90 -19.83 6.45
N ILE A 16 2.59 -18.67 7.04
CA ILE A 16 2.86 -17.36 6.42
C ILE A 16 4.38 -17.10 6.30
N LEU A 17 5.17 -17.46 7.32
CA LEU A 17 6.64 -17.38 7.25
C LEU A 17 7.24 -18.34 6.20
N LEU A 18 6.66 -19.53 6.03
CA LEU A 18 7.04 -20.47 4.97
C LEU A 18 6.67 -19.93 3.58
N ILE A 19 5.50 -19.32 3.41
CA ILE A 19 5.08 -18.71 2.12
C ILE A 19 5.91 -17.45 1.80
N ALA A 20 6.25 -16.63 2.79
CA ALA A 20 7.13 -15.46 2.63
C ALA A 20 8.57 -15.88 2.28
N ARG A 21 9.07 -16.99 2.84
CA ARG A 21 10.35 -17.61 2.41
C ARG A 21 10.26 -18.31 1.05
N LEU A 22 9.08 -18.71 0.59
CA LEU A 22 8.84 -19.28 -0.75
C LEU A 22 8.70 -18.22 -1.85
N ARG A 23 8.63 -16.91 -1.52
CA ARG A 23 9.01 -15.84 -2.46
C ARG A 23 10.53 -15.69 -2.60
N ARG A 24 11.29 -16.76 -2.30
CA ARG A 24 12.59 -17.03 -2.92
C ARG A 24 12.43 -16.78 -4.41
N THR A 25 13.15 -15.77 -4.90
CA THR A 25 13.66 -15.67 -6.27
C THR A 25 13.32 -16.92 -7.07
N GLN A 26 12.27 -16.88 -7.88
CA GLN A 26 12.02 -17.98 -8.80
C GLN A 26 13.29 -18.12 -9.62
N ALA A 27 14.01 -19.22 -9.43
CA ALA A 27 15.26 -19.46 -10.13
C ALA A 27 14.95 -19.47 -11.62
N MET A 28 15.37 -18.42 -12.31
CA MET A 28 15.19 -18.31 -13.75
C MET A 28 16.30 -19.13 -14.41
N TYR A 29 15.95 -20.32 -14.86
CA TYR A 29 16.83 -21.11 -15.69
C TYR A 29 16.77 -20.61 -17.13
N CYS A 30 17.92 -20.50 -17.76
CA CYS A 30 18.07 -20.07 -19.14
C CYS A 30 18.71 -21.18 -19.95
N GLU A 31 18.28 -21.34 -21.20
CA GLU A 31 18.86 -22.32 -22.12
C GLU A 31 19.75 -21.58 -23.13
N ILE A 32 21.01 -22.00 -23.23
CA ILE A 32 21.93 -21.52 -24.26
C ILE A 32 21.91 -22.47 -25.45
N GLY A 33 21.39 -22.00 -26.57
CA GLY A 33 21.32 -22.74 -27.83
C GLY A 33 22.34 -22.24 -28.85
N GLN A 34 22.38 -22.89 -30.00
CA GLN A 34 23.11 -22.40 -31.17
C GLN A 34 22.14 -22.07 -32.30
N GLU A 35 22.39 -20.97 -33.01
CA GLU A 35 21.63 -20.63 -34.21
C GLU A 35 22.46 -19.81 -35.19
N PRO A 36 22.12 -19.77 -36.49
CA PRO A 36 22.84 -18.97 -37.48
C PRO A 36 22.65 -17.47 -37.19
N ASP A 37 23.75 -16.74 -37.00
CA ASP A 37 23.73 -15.28 -36.82
C ASP A 37 23.48 -14.58 -38.17
N PRO A 38 22.35 -13.87 -38.33
CA PRO A 38 22.00 -13.18 -39.58
C PRO A 38 23.01 -12.10 -39.96
N ALA A 39 23.71 -11.50 -38.99
CA ALA A 39 24.69 -10.46 -39.24
C ALA A 39 26.07 -11.02 -39.66
N CYS A 40 26.35 -12.29 -39.38
CA CYS A 40 27.68 -12.90 -39.58
C CYS A 40 27.68 -14.01 -40.63
N GLN A 41 27.13 -13.76 -41.83
CA GLN A 41 27.12 -14.72 -42.94
C GLN A 41 26.55 -16.11 -42.56
N ASN A 42 25.56 -16.16 -41.66
CA ASN A 42 24.98 -17.41 -41.14
C ASN A 42 25.97 -18.34 -40.41
N ARG A 43 27.05 -17.80 -39.84
CA ARG A 43 27.88 -18.56 -38.88
C ARG A 43 27.05 -18.88 -37.64
N TYR A 44 27.12 -20.14 -37.17
CA TYR A 44 26.48 -20.54 -35.92
C TYR A 44 27.16 -19.87 -34.72
N ARG A 45 26.36 -19.22 -33.88
CA ARG A 45 26.79 -18.59 -32.63
C ARG A 45 25.87 -19.00 -31.49
N TRP A 46 26.35 -18.82 -30.27
CA TRP A 46 25.58 -19.15 -29.07
C TRP A 46 24.58 -18.05 -28.76
N VAL A 47 23.41 -18.43 -28.26
CA VAL A 47 22.31 -17.51 -27.96
C VAL A 47 21.60 -17.94 -26.68
N ILE A 48 21.23 -16.96 -25.85
CA ILE A 48 20.28 -17.15 -24.76
C ILE A 48 19.01 -16.38 -25.14
N PRO A 49 17.90 -17.05 -25.53
CA PRO A 49 16.76 -16.41 -26.14
C PRO A 49 15.80 -15.79 -25.12
N VAL A 50 16.31 -14.95 -24.22
CA VAL A 50 15.55 -14.22 -23.19
C VAL A 50 15.79 -12.71 -23.33
N LYS A 51 14.80 -11.90 -22.94
CA LYS A 51 14.87 -10.44 -23.07
C LYS A 51 15.99 -9.82 -22.21
N ASP A 52 16.19 -10.34 -21.00
CA ASP A 52 17.23 -9.90 -20.07
C ASP A 52 18.03 -11.10 -19.54
N PRO A 53 19.15 -11.45 -20.19
CA PRO A 53 19.99 -12.57 -19.77
C PRO A 53 20.57 -12.40 -18.36
N CYS A 54 20.65 -11.18 -17.82
CA CYS A 54 21.22 -10.94 -16.49
C CYS A 54 20.34 -11.45 -15.34
N GLN A 55 19.11 -11.89 -15.63
CA GLN A 55 18.22 -12.54 -14.67
C GLN A 55 18.46 -14.05 -14.54
N CYS A 56 19.26 -14.65 -15.43
CA CYS A 56 19.56 -16.08 -15.39
C CYS A 56 20.30 -16.45 -14.10
N THR A 57 19.72 -17.37 -13.33
CA THR A 57 20.36 -17.96 -12.14
C THR A 57 21.08 -19.27 -12.47
N GLU A 58 20.77 -19.88 -13.60
CA GLU A 58 21.39 -21.10 -14.13
C GLU A 58 21.36 -21.05 -15.66
N VAL A 59 22.44 -21.45 -16.34
CA VAL A 59 22.49 -21.56 -17.81
C VAL A 59 22.72 -23.01 -18.18
N ARG A 60 21.76 -23.63 -18.87
CA ARG A 60 21.77 -25.02 -19.34
C ARG A 60 21.93 -25.09 -20.85
N VAL A 61 22.34 -26.25 -21.34
CA VAL A 61 22.45 -26.52 -22.77
C VAL A 61 21.05 -26.60 -23.39
N GLY A 62 20.79 -25.78 -24.40
CA GLY A 62 19.56 -25.77 -25.18
C GLY A 62 19.71 -26.47 -26.54
N SER A 63 18.80 -26.17 -27.45
CA SER A 63 18.74 -26.76 -28.79
C SER A 63 19.70 -26.12 -29.80
N LEU A 64 19.95 -26.84 -30.90
CA LEU A 64 20.55 -26.30 -32.13
C LEU A 64 19.44 -25.94 -33.11
N ASN A 65 19.28 -24.65 -33.41
CA ASN A 65 18.32 -24.17 -34.39
C ASN A 65 19.02 -24.03 -35.75
N THR A 66 18.49 -24.68 -36.78
CA THR A 66 19.01 -24.58 -38.15
C THR A 66 18.63 -23.27 -38.86
N ARG A 67 17.74 -22.48 -38.24
CA ARG A 67 17.27 -21.16 -38.70
C ARG A 67 17.03 -20.27 -37.49
N ALA A 68 17.34 -18.99 -37.58
CA ALA A 68 17.07 -18.02 -36.52
C ALA A 68 15.55 -17.79 -36.38
N PRO A 69 14.93 -18.07 -35.22
CA PRO A 69 13.52 -17.78 -34.96
C PRO A 69 13.25 -16.27 -34.97
N CYS A 70 12.07 -15.87 -35.47
CA CYS A 70 11.59 -14.51 -35.33
C CYS A 70 11.18 -14.24 -33.87
N ARG A 71 11.72 -13.18 -33.26
CA ARG A 71 11.49 -12.83 -31.85
C ARG A 71 11.10 -11.36 -31.70
N PRO A 72 10.28 -10.99 -30.69
CA PRO A 72 9.83 -9.62 -30.48
C PRO A 72 10.85 -8.74 -29.74
N PHE A 73 12.11 -9.18 -29.64
CA PHE A 73 13.20 -8.47 -28.98
C PHE A 73 14.53 -8.82 -29.63
N ASP A 74 15.51 -7.94 -29.48
CA ASP A 74 16.86 -8.15 -29.99
C ASP A 74 17.59 -9.23 -29.21
N ILE A 75 18.31 -10.07 -29.94
CA ILE A 75 19.08 -11.19 -29.40
C ILE A 75 20.55 -10.80 -29.35
N LYS A 76 21.20 -11.11 -28.23
CA LYS A 76 22.66 -11.04 -28.10
C LYS A 76 23.25 -12.40 -28.49
N TYR A 77 24.19 -12.37 -29.43
CA TYR A 77 24.98 -13.54 -29.83
C TYR A 77 26.31 -13.56 -29.11
N TYR A 78 26.76 -14.76 -28.76
CA TYR A 78 27.99 -15.00 -27.99
C TYR A 78 28.93 -15.94 -28.77
N ASP A 79 30.22 -15.65 -28.68
CA ASP A 79 31.26 -16.47 -29.35
C ASP A 79 31.73 -17.65 -28.50
N THR A 80 31.40 -17.64 -27.22
CA THR A 80 31.76 -18.72 -26.28
C THR A 80 30.50 -19.39 -25.75
N PHE A 81 30.68 -20.60 -25.22
CA PHE A 81 29.63 -21.37 -24.57
C PHE A 81 29.76 -21.24 -23.06
N LEU A 82 28.64 -21.14 -22.36
CA LEU A 82 28.58 -21.15 -20.90
C LEU A 82 27.55 -22.18 -20.43
N HIS A 83 27.99 -23.12 -19.59
CA HIS A 83 27.11 -23.98 -18.82
C HIS A 83 27.54 -23.87 -17.36
N SER A 84 26.71 -23.21 -16.56
CA SER A 84 27.03 -22.94 -15.15
C SER A 84 25.75 -22.77 -14.33
N SER A 85 25.83 -23.17 -13.07
CA SER A 85 24.87 -22.85 -12.01
C SER A 85 25.42 -21.84 -11.00
N ASN A 86 26.63 -21.32 -11.23
CA ASN A 86 27.25 -20.29 -10.41
C ASN A 86 26.81 -18.90 -10.90
N GLN A 87 25.94 -18.24 -10.13
CA GLN A 87 25.38 -16.95 -10.51
C GLN A 87 26.45 -15.87 -10.75
N THR A 88 27.54 -15.87 -9.99
CA THR A 88 28.65 -14.91 -10.17
C THR A 88 29.37 -15.14 -11.50
N GLU A 89 29.62 -16.40 -11.85
CA GLU A 89 30.22 -16.76 -13.15
C GLU A 89 29.31 -16.37 -14.31
N ILE A 90 28.00 -16.67 -14.21
CA ILE A 90 27.00 -16.33 -15.22
C ILE A 90 26.96 -14.82 -15.46
N ARG A 91 26.86 -14.03 -14.39
CA ARG A 91 26.81 -12.56 -14.49
C ARG A 91 28.09 -11.99 -15.07
N LYS A 92 29.25 -12.49 -14.63
CA LYS A 92 30.55 -12.08 -15.16
C LYS A 92 30.69 -12.39 -16.65
N TRP A 93 30.27 -13.59 -17.07
CA TRP A 93 30.33 -14.02 -18.47
C TRP A 93 29.38 -13.21 -19.36
N LEU A 94 28.19 -12.88 -18.85
CA LEU A 94 27.21 -12.03 -19.55
C LEU A 94 27.58 -10.54 -19.57
N ASN A 95 28.63 -10.15 -18.84
CA ASN A 95 29.03 -8.77 -18.59
C ASN A 95 27.88 -7.95 -17.95
N CYS A 96 27.17 -8.57 -17.01
CA CYS A 96 26.17 -7.89 -16.21
C CYS A 96 26.85 -7.01 -15.17
N SER A 97 26.32 -5.82 -14.91
CA SER A 97 26.70 -5.04 -13.73
C SER A 97 26.54 -5.93 -12.48
N GLU A 98 27.45 -5.81 -11.51
CA GLU A 98 27.29 -6.53 -10.23
C GLU A 98 25.89 -6.22 -9.66
N PRO A 99 25.19 -7.21 -9.08
CA PRO A 99 23.95 -6.90 -8.40
C PRO A 99 24.28 -5.85 -7.34
N PRO A 100 23.49 -4.77 -7.20
CA PRO A 100 23.77 -3.76 -6.19
C PRO A 100 23.95 -4.50 -4.86
N THR A 101 25.09 -4.27 -4.21
CA THR A 101 25.41 -4.85 -2.91
C THR A 101 24.17 -4.69 -2.03
N PRO A 102 23.62 -5.78 -1.43
CA PRO A 102 22.42 -5.67 -0.61
C PRO A 102 22.66 -4.57 0.41
N CYS A 103 21.84 -3.52 0.35
CA CYS A 103 22.10 -2.37 1.19
C CYS A 103 22.05 -2.80 2.65
N ALA A 104 23.14 -2.56 3.38
CA ALA A 104 23.21 -2.90 4.79
C ALA A 104 22.33 -1.99 5.64
N ASN A 105 21.87 -0.85 5.10
CA ASN A 105 21.03 0.11 5.81
C ASN A 105 19.55 -0.28 5.78
N GLY A 106 18.83 0.01 6.87
CA GLY A 106 17.42 -0.34 7.03
C GLY A 106 17.17 -1.83 7.36
N THR A 107 18.19 -2.53 7.85
CA THR A 107 18.06 -3.91 8.37
C THR A 107 17.81 -3.91 9.87
N GLU A 108 17.37 -5.01 10.47
CA GLU A 108 17.16 -5.10 11.93
C GLU A 108 18.48 -4.89 12.72
N GLN A 109 19.61 -5.33 12.15
CA GLN A 109 20.94 -5.18 12.76
C GLN A 109 21.53 -3.78 12.53
N ASN A 110 21.09 -3.09 11.47
CA ASN A 110 21.54 -1.75 11.11
C ASN A 110 20.34 -0.94 10.59
N PRO A 111 19.45 -0.51 11.50
CA PRO A 111 18.23 0.21 11.14
C PRO A 111 18.57 1.63 10.68
N ALA A 112 17.84 2.13 9.70
CA ALA A 112 17.99 3.51 9.21
C ALA A 112 17.12 4.46 10.05
N THR A 113 17.37 5.76 10.02
CA THR A 113 16.49 6.75 10.67
C THR A 113 15.25 7.07 9.83
N SER A 114 15.33 6.90 8.50
CA SER A 114 14.21 7.15 7.58
C SER A 114 14.34 6.35 6.29
N CYS A 115 13.25 6.24 5.53
CA CYS A 115 13.29 5.69 4.18
C CYS A 115 14.13 6.57 3.21
N SER A 116 14.21 7.89 3.45
CA SER A 116 15.08 8.79 2.70
C SER A 116 16.56 8.47 2.87
N GLU A 117 16.99 8.18 4.11
CA GLU A 117 18.38 7.80 4.39
C GLU A 117 18.77 6.51 3.64
N ILE A 118 17.86 5.54 3.56
CA ILE A 118 18.06 4.32 2.78
C ILE A 118 18.24 4.68 1.29
N LEU A 119 17.40 5.57 0.75
CA LEU A 119 17.53 6.02 -0.64
C LEU A 119 18.88 6.73 -0.91
N GLU A 120 19.40 7.50 0.04
CA GLU A 120 20.66 8.23 -0.10
C GLU A 120 21.89 7.33 0.04
N VAL A 121 21.84 6.35 0.95
CA VAL A 121 22.98 5.45 1.24
C VAL A 121 23.03 4.27 0.26
N CYS A 122 21.89 3.79 -0.18
CA CYS A 122 21.78 2.61 -1.03
C CYS A 122 21.72 3.02 -2.51
N GLU A 123 22.50 2.36 -3.37
CA GLU A 123 22.35 2.54 -4.81
C GLU A 123 21.12 1.77 -5.30
N GLN A 124 20.03 2.48 -5.60
CA GLN A 124 18.75 1.94 -6.09
C GLN A 124 18.09 0.88 -5.16
N PRO A 125 17.74 1.23 -3.92
CA PRO A 125 17.06 0.29 -3.03
C PRO A 125 15.69 -0.09 -3.60
N PRO A 126 15.28 -1.37 -3.51
CA PRO A 126 13.94 -1.78 -3.90
C PRO A 126 12.88 -1.24 -2.93
N SER A 127 11.63 -1.09 -3.38
CA SER A 127 10.52 -0.89 -2.44
C SER A 127 10.34 -2.13 -1.57
N GLY A 128 10.11 -1.97 -0.27
CA GLY A 128 10.06 -3.11 0.65
C GLY A 128 9.94 -2.71 2.10
N VAL A 129 9.90 -3.70 2.99
CA VAL A 129 9.91 -3.47 4.43
C VAL A 129 11.35 -3.29 4.91
N TYR A 130 11.59 -2.19 5.62
CA TYR A 130 12.85 -1.83 6.25
C TYR A 130 12.62 -1.56 7.74
N HIS A 131 13.69 -1.60 8.54
CA HIS A 131 13.64 -1.26 9.96
C HIS A 131 14.11 0.17 10.16
N LEU A 132 13.24 0.99 10.73
CA LEU A 132 13.53 2.38 11.06
C LEU A 132 13.75 2.54 12.56
N LEU A 133 14.78 3.31 12.95
CA LEU A 133 15.12 3.60 14.33
C LEU A 133 14.42 4.88 14.79
N GLY A 134 13.46 4.73 15.70
CA GLY A 134 12.80 5.85 16.36
C GLY A 134 13.45 6.24 17.69
N ALA A 135 12.86 7.24 18.35
CA ALA A 135 13.27 7.65 19.69
C ALA A 135 13.28 6.49 20.69
N GLY A 136 14.21 6.52 21.64
CA GLY A 136 14.37 5.46 22.64
C GLY A 136 14.94 4.14 22.10
N ASN A 137 15.61 4.18 20.93
CA ASN A 137 16.16 3.01 20.24
C ASN A 137 15.13 1.94 19.88
N LYS A 138 13.85 2.32 19.77
CA LYS A 138 12.79 1.41 19.31
C LYS A 138 12.82 1.30 17.79
N GLN A 139 12.81 0.08 17.28
CA GLN A 139 12.80 -0.18 15.85
C GLN A 139 11.37 -0.41 15.35
N TYR A 140 11.08 0.08 14.16
CA TYR A 140 9.78 -0.04 13.51
C TYR A 140 9.94 -0.66 12.12
N PRO A 141 9.32 -1.81 11.83
CA PRO A 141 9.25 -2.34 10.48
C PRO A 141 8.27 -1.49 9.66
N VAL A 142 8.77 -0.80 8.64
CA VAL A 142 8.00 0.15 7.82
C VAL A 142 8.22 -0.17 6.34
N TYR A 143 7.15 -0.10 5.55
CA TYR A 143 7.27 -0.25 4.10
C TYR A 143 7.78 1.06 3.48
N CYS A 144 8.96 1.05 2.88
CA CYS A 144 9.52 2.19 2.15
C CYS A 144 9.17 2.09 0.65
N GLU A 145 8.54 3.14 0.10
CA GLU A 145 8.34 3.31 -1.34
C GLU A 145 9.58 3.96 -1.99
N MET A 146 10.27 3.19 -2.83
CA MET A 146 11.44 3.61 -3.61
C MET A 146 11.08 3.74 -5.09
N PRO A 147 11.63 4.74 -5.81
CA PRO A 147 12.72 5.65 -5.43
C PRO A 147 12.27 6.94 -4.71
N GLY A 148 11.10 6.97 -4.04
CA GLY A 148 10.59 8.19 -3.39
C GLY A 148 11.16 8.47 -2.00
N GLY A 149 11.61 7.42 -1.30
CA GLY A 149 12.07 7.52 0.09
C GLY A 149 10.91 7.75 1.08
N TRP A 150 9.70 7.34 0.74
CA TRP A 150 8.50 7.53 1.58
C TRP A 150 8.26 6.33 2.49
N ALA A 151 8.03 6.56 3.77
CA ALA A 151 7.44 5.58 4.67
C ALA A 151 5.93 5.47 4.39
N ARG A 152 5.43 4.26 4.15
CA ARG A 152 4.01 4.01 3.87
C ARG A 152 3.33 3.35 5.08
N PHE A 153 2.20 3.92 5.49
CA PHE A 153 1.30 3.42 6.51
C PHE A 153 -0.10 3.24 5.94
N GLY A 154 -0.86 2.28 6.45
CA GLY A 154 -2.25 2.04 6.07
C GLY A 154 -2.48 0.74 5.30
N LYS A 155 -3.64 0.62 4.64
CA LYS A 155 -4.09 -0.63 4.00
C LYS A 155 -4.22 -0.52 2.49
N GLY A 156 -3.99 -1.62 1.80
CA GLY A 156 -4.47 -1.81 0.44
C GLY A 156 -4.62 -3.27 0.06
N ASN A 157 -4.99 -3.51 -1.20
CA ASN A 157 -5.64 -4.76 -1.65
C ASN A 157 -6.96 -5.01 -0.91
N MET A 158 -7.70 -3.93 -0.64
CA MET A 158 -8.95 -3.97 0.14
C MET A 158 -10.21 -4.03 -0.71
N GLN A 159 -10.12 -4.14 -2.04
CA GLN A 159 -11.27 -4.09 -2.95
C GLN A 159 -12.36 -5.15 -2.67
N SER A 160 -12.04 -6.26 -2.02
CA SER A 160 -13.02 -7.30 -1.65
C SER A 160 -13.63 -7.08 -0.26
N VAL A 161 -13.21 -6.04 0.47
CA VAL A 161 -13.57 -5.75 1.86
C VAL A 161 -14.11 -4.33 2.01
N TRP A 162 -13.57 -3.37 1.26
CA TRP A 162 -13.99 -1.97 1.21
C TRP A 162 -14.83 -1.76 -0.04
N ASN A 163 -16.09 -2.22 0.03
CA ASN A 163 -17.05 -2.18 -1.06
C ASN A 163 -18.45 -1.79 -0.56
N TYR A 164 -18.51 -0.85 0.39
CA TYR A 164 -19.75 -0.33 0.95
C TYR A 164 -20.15 0.91 0.17
N THR A 165 -21.29 0.84 -0.52
CA THR A 165 -21.85 1.97 -1.27
C THR A 165 -23.27 2.22 -0.80
N ASP A 166 -23.53 3.44 -0.33
CA ASP A 166 -24.82 3.87 0.22
C ASP A 166 -25.42 2.87 1.23
N GLU A 167 -24.56 2.25 2.04
CA GLU A 167 -24.94 1.23 3.01
C GLU A 167 -25.68 1.87 4.20
N ASP A 168 -26.84 1.32 4.55
CA ASP A 168 -27.77 1.90 5.54
C ASP A 168 -28.20 0.92 6.64
N GLU A 169 -27.61 -0.28 6.67
CA GLU A 169 -27.94 -1.36 7.58
C GLU A 169 -26.71 -1.89 8.32
N ALA A 170 -25.64 -2.22 7.60
CA ALA A 170 -24.49 -2.89 8.18
C ALA A 170 -23.68 -1.98 9.11
N GLU A 171 -23.45 -2.44 10.34
CA GLU A 171 -22.54 -1.81 11.30
C GLU A 171 -21.11 -2.33 11.08
N ILE A 172 -20.16 -1.42 10.89
CA ILE A 172 -18.76 -1.77 10.64
C ILE A 172 -17.79 -0.90 11.44
N ASN A 173 -16.61 -1.46 11.72
CA ASN A 173 -15.47 -0.78 12.33
C ASN A 173 -14.21 -1.14 11.54
N LEU A 174 -13.59 -0.15 10.90
CA LEU A 174 -12.47 -0.34 10.00
C LEU A 174 -11.22 0.38 10.51
N ALA A 175 -10.26 -0.40 11.03
CA ALA A 175 -8.93 0.08 11.36
C ALA A 175 -8.08 0.22 10.09
N ILE A 176 -7.92 1.46 9.63
CA ILE A 176 -7.19 1.80 8.40
C ILE A 176 -5.70 1.93 8.67
N ILE A 177 -5.32 2.65 9.73
CA ILE A 177 -3.95 2.72 10.24
C ILE A 177 -3.96 2.13 11.65
N SER A 178 -3.13 1.13 11.92
CA SER A 178 -3.11 0.49 13.23
C SER A 178 -2.51 1.40 14.32
N ASP A 179 -2.82 1.11 15.58
CA ASP A 179 -2.24 1.86 16.71
C ASP A 179 -0.70 1.78 16.72
N ASP A 180 -0.11 0.63 16.36
CA ASP A 180 1.34 0.47 16.21
C ASP A 180 1.91 1.36 15.10
N GLU A 181 1.20 1.49 13.96
CA GLU A 181 1.60 2.39 12.88
C GLU A 181 1.49 3.86 13.32
N ILE A 182 0.44 4.23 14.07
CA ILE A 182 0.28 5.59 14.63
C ILE A 182 1.42 5.91 15.61
N GLU A 183 1.83 4.95 16.45
CA GLU A 183 2.97 5.11 17.34
C GLU A 183 4.26 5.32 16.55
N ALA A 184 4.46 4.54 15.48
CA ALA A 184 5.61 4.67 14.58
C ALA A 184 5.65 6.06 13.92
N ILE A 185 4.54 6.53 13.36
CA ILE A 185 4.41 7.86 12.72
C ILE A 185 4.82 8.97 13.69
N LYS A 186 4.34 8.90 14.94
CA LYS A 186 4.64 9.90 15.98
C LYS A 186 6.08 9.84 16.46
N THR A 187 6.68 8.64 16.51
CA THR A 187 8.04 8.44 17.05
C THR A 187 9.13 8.76 16.02
N LEU A 188 8.89 8.47 14.74
CA LEU A 188 9.83 8.67 13.65
C LEU A 188 9.93 10.14 13.20
N SER A 189 9.13 11.04 13.77
CA SER A 189 9.25 12.50 13.62
C SER A 189 9.29 12.98 12.16
N PHE A 190 8.44 12.40 11.30
CA PHE A 190 8.29 12.83 9.90
C PHE A 190 7.86 14.29 9.80
N SER A 191 8.28 14.95 8.71
CA SER A 191 8.04 16.37 8.49
C SER A 191 7.12 16.63 7.30
N ASP A 192 7.12 15.72 6.32
CA ASP A 192 6.29 15.81 5.13
C ASP A 192 5.30 14.64 5.07
N PHE A 193 4.09 14.92 4.62
CA PHE A 193 2.98 13.97 4.61
C PHE A 193 2.14 14.13 3.35
N MET A 194 1.76 12.99 2.77
CA MET A 194 0.89 12.90 1.60
C MET A 194 -0.07 11.74 1.74
N ILE A 195 -1.33 11.96 1.37
CA ILE A 195 -2.31 10.88 1.27
C ILE A 195 -2.32 10.35 -0.16
N ARG A 196 -2.38 9.03 -0.30
CA ARG A 196 -2.67 8.36 -1.57
C ARG A 196 -3.80 7.39 -1.35
N THR A 197 -4.90 7.58 -2.08
CA THR A 197 -6.07 6.72 -1.96
C THR A 197 -6.90 6.73 -3.24
N ASP A 198 -7.66 5.66 -3.44
CA ASP A 198 -8.79 5.58 -4.37
C ASP A 198 -10.13 5.47 -3.64
N VAL A 199 -10.15 5.63 -2.32
CA VAL A 199 -11.33 5.45 -1.49
C VAL A 199 -12.32 6.59 -1.73
N THR A 200 -13.53 6.21 -2.12
CA THR A 200 -14.71 7.06 -2.03
C THR A 200 -15.27 6.97 -0.62
N PHE A 201 -15.40 8.13 0.03
CA PHE A 201 -15.91 8.26 1.39
C PHE A 201 -17.13 9.18 1.40
N SER A 202 -18.22 8.70 2.01
CA SER A 202 -19.32 9.56 2.44
C SER A 202 -19.97 9.07 3.73
N VAL A 203 -20.49 9.99 4.53
CA VAL A 203 -21.40 9.71 5.65
C VAL A 203 -22.52 10.71 5.59
N GLN A 204 -23.75 10.23 5.53
CA GLN A 204 -24.94 11.06 5.47
C GLN A 204 -25.77 10.90 6.73
N ALA A 205 -26.32 12.01 7.21
CA ALA A 205 -27.44 12.03 8.14
C ALA A 205 -28.42 13.12 7.70
N ASP A 206 -29.60 12.69 7.29
CA ASP A 206 -30.72 13.53 6.88
C ASP A 206 -31.92 13.29 7.81
N ASP A 207 -32.27 14.28 8.63
CA ASP A 207 -33.31 14.18 9.68
C ASP A 207 -33.19 12.90 10.53
N SER A 208 -31.95 12.47 10.76
CA SER A 208 -31.62 11.18 11.35
C SER A 208 -30.51 11.31 12.38
N THR A 209 -30.47 10.33 13.28
CA THR A 209 -29.44 10.23 14.31
C THR A 209 -28.47 9.16 13.87
N ASN A 210 -27.19 9.51 13.74
CA ASN A 210 -26.13 8.61 13.32
C ASN A 210 -24.97 8.61 14.34
N PRO A 211 -24.68 7.48 15.02
CA PRO A 211 -23.53 7.35 15.92
C PRO A 211 -22.18 7.16 15.19
N SER A 212 -22.17 7.17 13.86
CA SER A 212 -20.96 7.00 13.05
C SER A 212 -19.90 8.05 13.41
N THR A 213 -18.65 7.59 13.51
CA THR A 213 -17.52 8.41 13.93
C THR A 213 -16.31 8.12 13.06
N VAL A 214 -15.65 9.19 12.62
CA VAL A 214 -14.38 9.15 11.89
C VAL A 214 -13.27 9.63 12.82
N HIS A 215 -12.32 8.76 13.11
CA HIS A 215 -11.11 9.11 13.86
C HIS A 215 -9.98 9.42 12.87
N ALA A 216 -9.30 10.53 13.10
CA ALA A 216 -8.24 11.01 12.24
C ALA A 216 -7.12 11.69 13.05
N LEU A 217 -6.00 11.96 12.37
CA LEU A 217 -4.93 12.82 12.85
C LEU A 217 -4.79 14.01 11.92
N TYR A 218 -4.74 15.23 12.45
CA TYR A 218 -4.37 16.40 11.66
C TYR A 218 -2.91 16.32 11.21
N LEU A 219 -2.62 16.83 10.02
CA LEU A 219 -1.28 16.87 9.45
C LEU A 219 -0.79 18.33 9.36
N PRO A 220 0.46 18.65 9.72
CA PRO A 220 1.51 17.74 10.23
C PRO A 220 1.51 17.58 11.76
N SER A 221 0.55 18.15 12.50
CA SER A 221 0.60 18.21 13.97
C SER A 221 0.41 16.85 14.66
N LEU A 222 -0.14 15.87 13.94
CA LEU A 222 -0.53 14.55 14.43
C LEU A 222 -1.49 14.59 15.63
N GLN A 223 -2.22 15.70 15.78
CA GLN A 223 -3.25 15.87 16.79
C GLN A 223 -4.45 15.00 16.44
N THR A 224 -4.89 14.17 17.39
CA THR A 224 -6.08 13.33 17.22
C THR A 224 -7.35 14.16 17.17
N VAL A 225 -8.23 13.83 16.22
CA VAL A 225 -9.56 14.43 16.07
C VAL A 225 -10.58 13.32 15.82
N SER A 226 -11.78 13.53 16.37
CA SER A 226 -12.95 12.70 16.08
C SER A 226 -13.99 13.58 15.39
N ILE A 227 -14.45 13.14 14.22
CA ILE A 227 -15.45 13.83 13.42
C ILE A 227 -16.70 12.94 13.38
N ASN A 228 -17.82 13.49 13.83
CA ASN A 228 -19.11 12.81 13.77
C ASN A 228 -20.20 13.83 13.46
N ILE A 229 -21.24 13.41 12.75
CA ILE A 229 -22.43 14.25 12.59
C ILE A 229 -23.17 14.21 13.93
N PRO A 230 -23.32 15.34 14.64
CA PRO A 230 -23.95 15.34 15.95
C PRO A 230 -25.43 14.95 15.83
N MET A 231 -25.94 14.32 16.89
CA MET A 231 -27.34 13.89 16.96
C MET A 231 -28.26 15.13 16.99
N ASP A 232 -29.02 15.37 15.92
CA ASP A 232 -30.07 16.38 15.87
C ASP A 232 -31.16 15.97 14.89
N THR A 233 -32.36 15.70 15.40
CA THR A 233 -33.50 15.19 14.63
C THR A 233 -34.20 16.25 13.78
N ASN A 234 -33.74 17.50 13.81
CA ASN A 234 -34.35 18.61 13.06
C ASN A 234 -33.42 19.18 11.97
N ASN A 235 -32.30 18.50 11.71
CA ASN A 235 -31.35 18.95 10.71
C ASN A 235 -31.37 18.04 9.48
N ASP A 236 -31.76 18.70 8.40
CA ASP A 236 -31.84 18.25 7.04
C ASP A 236 -30.43 18.15 6.40
N ASN A 237 -30.17 17.01 5.76
CA ASN A 237 -29.20 16.85 4.69
C ASN A 237 -27.76 17.26 5.04
N THR A 238 -27.17 16.70 6.10
CA THR A 238 -25.74 16.84 6.36
C THR A 238 -24.99 15.64 5.80
N GLU A 239 -23.98 15.90 4.98
CA GLU A 239 -23.14 14.86 4.40
C GLU A 239 -21.65 15.20 4.59
N LEU A 240 -20.86 14.26 5.07
CA LEU A 240 -19.41 14.35 5.09
C LEU A 240 -18.85 13.59 3.89
N ARG A 241 -17.88 14.16 3.19
CA ARG A 241 -17.16 13.51 2.08
C ARG A 241 -15.68 13.83 2.10
N PHE A 242 -14.87 13.08 1.39
CA PHE A 242 -13.52 13.54 1.08
C PHE A 242 -13.53 14.62 0.00
N ASN A 243 -12.50 15.47 0.01
CA ASN A 243 -12.11 16.22 -1.18
C ASN A 243 -11.52 15.27 -2.26
N GLU A 244 -11.19 15.82 -3.43
CA GLU A 244 -10.62 15.04 -4.54
C GLU A 244 -9.30 14.34 -4.19
N GLU A 245 -8.52 14.88 -3.24
CA GLU A 245 -7.23 14.33 -2.83
C GLU A 245 -7.33 13.29 -1.70
N GLY A 246 -8.50 13.12 -1.08
CA GLY A 246 -8.70 12.18 0.03
C GLY A 246 -8.04 12.58 1.36
N ASP A 247 -7.52 13.81 1.44
CA ASP A 247 -6.72 14.32 2.56
C ASP A 247 -7.45 15.37 3.42
N ARG A 248 -8.69 15.71 3.07
CA ARG A 248 -9.56 16.58 3.85
C ARG A 248 -10.99 16.08 3.85
N VAL A 249 -11.72 16.35 4.92
CA VAL A 249 -13.16 16.11 5.00
C VAL A 249 -13.91 17.40 4.67
N MET A 250 -14.92 17.31 3.83
CA MET A 250 -15.84 18.38 3.48
C MET A 250 -17.19 18.12 4.12
N CYS A 251 -17.88 19.18 4.54
CA CYS A 251 -19.28 19.10 4.94
C CYS A 251 -20.16 19.69 3.84
N LEU A 252 -21.00 18.86 3.26
CA LEU A 252 -21.92 19.18 2.19
C LEU A 252 -23.34 19.22 2.72
N SER A 253 -24.17 20.05 2.08
CA SER A 253 -25.61 20.03 2.29
C SER A 253 -26.34 20.47 1.04
N SER A 254 -27.32 19.65 0.62
CA SER A 254 -28.25 19.95 -0.47
C SER A 254 -29.23 21.07 -0.09
N SER A 255 -29.42 21.33 1.20
CA SER A 255 -30.35 22.33 1.70
C SER A 255 -29.72 23.73 1.72
N ASN A 256 -30.47 24.71 1.20
CA ASN A 256 -30.14 26.14 1.34
C ASN A 256 -30.68 26.73 2.66
N THR A 257 -31.39 25.94 3.46
CA THR A 257 -31.87 26.38 4.77
C THR A 257 -30.78 26.19 5.83
N ASN A 258 -30.87 26.93 6.94
CA ASN A 258 -29.97 26.80 8.10
C ASN A 258 -30.18 25.51 8.91
N ARG A 259 -30.81 24.50 8.30
CA ARG A 259 -31.12 23.20 8.90
C ARG A 259 -30.05 22.15 8.63
N ASN A 260 -28.80 22.54 8.35
CA ASN A 260 -27.69 21.59 8.25
C ASN A 260 -26.72 21.79 9.43
N LEU A 261 -25.90 20.79 9.68
CA LEU A 261 -24.94 20.79 10.78
C LEU A 261 -23.55 21.31 10.37
N CYS A 262 -23.33 21.64 9.09
CA CYS A 262 -22.05 22.16 8.65
C CYS A 262 -21.70 23.47 9.37
N GLY A 263 -20.45 23.58 9.82
CA GLY A 263 -19.94 24.70 10.61
C GLY A 263 -20.34 24.67 12.10
N ARG A 264 -21.00 23.60 12.57
CA ARG A 264 -21.37 23.40 13.98
C ARG A 264 -20.61 22.22 14.58
N ASN A 265 -20.39 22.25 15.90
CA ASN A 265 -19.84 21.14 16.68
C ASN A 265 -18.54 20.54 16.09
N GLY A 266 -17.67 21.39 15.53
CA GLY A 266 -16.39 20.96 14.95
C GLY A 266 -16.46 20.46 13.51
N LEU A 267 -17.65 20.38 12.91
CA LEU A 267 -17.77 20.12 11.47
C LEU A 267 -17.29 21.33 10.65
N PRO A 268 -16.62 21.10 9.51
CA PRO A 268 -16.25 22.19 8.62
C PRO A 268 -17.50 22.93 8.11
N ARG A 269 -17.32 24.20 7.74
CA ARG A 269 -18.41 25.00 7.17
C ARG A 269 -18.90 24.40 5.86
N LYS A 270 -20.12 24.76 5.46
CA LYS A 270 -20.73 24.24 4.23
C LYS A 270 -19.81 24.47 3.03
N ASN A 271 -19.48 23.39 2.32
CA ASN A 271 -18.57 23.35 1.17
C ASN A 271 -17.12 23.78 1.46
N GLU A 272 -16.75 23.96 2.73
CA GLU A 272 -15.36 24.15 3.13
C GLU A 272 -14.76 22.79 3.53
N ALA A 273 -13.45 22.65 3.30
CA ALA A 273 -12.70 21.49 3.70
C ALA A 273 -12.05 21.72 5.07
N THR A 274 -11.88 20.66 5.87
CA THR A 274 -11.03 20.69 7.07
C THR A 274 -9.58 21.02 6.72
N ASP A 275 -8.75 21.26 7.73
CA ASP A 275 -7.30 21.09 7.59
C ASP A 275 -6.95 19.66 7.13
N ARG A 276 -5.75 19.50 6.59
CA ARG A 276 -5.26 18.20 6.10
C ARG A 276 -5.27 17.19 7.24
N LEU A 277 -5.76 16.01 6.96
CA LEU A 277 -5.86 14.93 7.93
C LEU A 277 -5.63 13.57 7.29
N VAL A 278 -5.33 12.59 8.13
CA VAL A 278 -5.30 11.18 7.77
C VAL A 278 -6.35 10.45 8.59
N VAL A 279 -7.25 9.73 7.93
CA VAL A 279 -8.22 8.87 8.64
C VAL A 279 -7.52 7.61 9.14
N THR A 280 -7.65 7.33 10.43
CA THR A 280 -7.01 6.16 11.07
C THR A 280 -8.02 5.06 11.34
N ASN A 281 -9.24 5.42 11.73
CA ASN A 281 -10.32 4.47 11.99
C ASN A 281 -11.67 5.09 11.63
N VAL A 282 -12.59 4.28 11.10
CA VAL A 282 -13.99 4.65 10.92
C VAL A 282 -14.90 3.64 11.59
N TYR A 283 -15.90 4.16 12.29
CA TYR A 283 -17.05 3.41 12.77
C TYR A 283 -18.28 3.90 12.03
N PHE A 284 -18.99 2.98 11.36
CA PHE A 284 -20.28 3.28 10.76
C PHE A 284 -21.36 2.43 11.40
N GLY A 285 -22.41 3.08 11.89
CA GLY A 285 -23.50 2.45 12.63
C GLY A 285 -24.87 3.02 12.26
N PRO A 286 -25.31 2.89 10.99
CA PRO A 286 -26.55 3.53 10.51
C PRO A 286 -27.81 3.05 11.26
N ARG A 287 -27.80 1.81 11.79
CA ARG A 287 -28.88 1.24 12.62
C ARG A 287 -28.40 0.78 13.99
N ALA A 288 -27.23 1.25 14.43
CA ALA A 288 -26.69 0.91 15.73
C ALA A 288 -27.56 1.48 16.87
N ASN A 289 -27.31 1.02 18.11
CA ASN A 289 -28.05 1.52 19.26
C ASN A 289 -27.90 3.05 19.40
N GLY A 290 -29.04 3.75 19.51
CA GLY A 290 -29.09 5.21 19.52
C GLY A 290 -29.21 5.86 18.13
N ALA A 291 -29.19 5.08 17.05
CA ALA A 291 -29.49 5.58 15.71
C ALA A 291 -31.01 5.69 15.48
N SER A 292 -31.42 6.61 14.61
CA SER A 292 -32.84 6.77 14.21
C SER A 292 -32.95 7.28 12.78
N GLY A 293 -33.77 6.65 11.95
CA GLY A 293 -34.12 7.16 10.61
C GLY A 293 -35.36 8.07 10.63
N TYR A 294 -35.37 9.10 9.78
CA TYR A 294 -36.53 9.97 9.58
C TYR A 294 -37.73 9.16 9.06
N ASN A 295 -38.85 9.09 9.80
CA ASN A 295 -40.03 8.32 9.41
C ASN A 295 -39.69 6.86 8.97
N LEU A 296 -38.71 6.23 9.63
CA LEU A 296 -38.19 4.90 9.30
C LEU A 296 -37.50 4.79 7.92
N GLN A 297 -37.16 5.91 7.28
CA GLN A 297 -36.38 5.96 6.04
C GLN A 297 -34.89 5.85 6.37
N TRP A 298 -34.39 4.62 6.54
CA TRP A 298 -32.99 4.37 6.92
C TRP A 298 -31.96 4.82 5.88
N ARG A 299 -32.32 4.86 4.60
CA ARG A 299 -31.49 5.44 3.52
C ARG A 299 -31.02 6.88 3.76
N CYS A 300 -31.69 7.61 4.66
CA CYS A 300 -31.31 8.95 5.08
C CYS A 300 -30.12 8.95 6.05
N ASN A 301 -29.74 7.78 6.56
CA ASN A 301 -28.61 7.51 7.42
C ASN A 301 -27.75 6.42 6.77
N SER A 302 -26.87 6.81 5.87
CA SER A 302 -26.07 5.89 5.07
C SER A 302 -24.60 6.30 5.04
N TYR A 303 -23.74 5.40 4.59
CA TYR A 303 -22.34 5.68 4.36
C TYR A 303 -21.81 4.98 3.10
N THR A 304 -20.73 5.54 2.57
CA THR A 304 -19.92 4.91 1.53
C THR A 304 -18.47 4.83 2.03
N TRP A 305 -17.89 3.64 1.89
CA TRP A 305 -16.46 3.37 2.03
C TRP A 305 -16.11 2.30 1.00
N ASP A 306 -15.72 2.76 -0.19
CA ASP A 306 -15.45 1.93 -1.37
C ASP A 306 -14.09 2.29 -1.95
N GLY A 307 -13.21 1.30 -2.13
CA GLY A 307 -11.89 1.50 -2.70
C GLY A 307 -10.95 0.32 -2.48
N SER A 308 -9.73 0.41 -3.01
CA SER A 308 -8.73 -0.65 -2.90
C SER A 308 -7.55 -0.32 -2.00
N PHE A 309 -7.28 0.97 -1.72
CA PHE A 309 -6.23 1.39 -0.80
C PHE A 309 -6.41 2.78 -0.19
N TYR A 310 -5.89 2.97 1.02
CA TYR A 310 -5.77 4.28 1.69
C TYR A 310 -4.43 4.30 2.43
N TYR A 311 -3.52 5.16 1.97
CA TYR A 311 -2.15 5.25 2.47
C TYR A 311 -1.80 6.65 2.95
N LEU A 312 -1.12 6.70 4.09
CA LEU A 312 -0.30 7.84 4.47
C LEU A 312 1.14 7.57 4.04
N LEU A 313 1.68 8.46 3.22
CA LEU A 313 3.10 8.54 2.93
C LEU A 313 3.72 9.63 3.80
N ALA A 314 4.80 9.29 4.52
CA ALA A 314 5.50 10.21 5.41
C ALA A 314 7.00 10.25 5.10
N LYS A 315 7.62 11.42 5.21
CA LYS A 315 9.03 11.65 4.88
C LYS A 315 9.71 12.62 5.83
#